data_AF-A0A6A5BIQ6-F1
#
_entry.id   AF-A0A6A5BIQ6-F1
#
_cell.length_a   1.000
_cell.length_b   1.000
_cell.length_c   1.000
_cell.angle_alpha   90.00
_cell.angle_beta   90.00
_cell.angle_gamma   90.00
#
_symmetry.space_group_name_H-M   'P 1'
#
loop_
_entity.id
_entity.type
_entity.pdbx_description
1 polymer ?
#
loop_
_entity_poly.entity_id
_entity_poly.type
_entity_poly.pdbx_seq_one_letter_code
_entity_poly.pdbx_strand_id
1 'polypeptide(L)'
;MKKYKIRPQQFNNDEIFPKLKGKNFTIYTDGSNLNNSTGFGFTAKVNNSQETQDFSYKINSEYSHNVAELSAILTSLKILPPKSKAKIHTDSEISIHVLKNKAYNGIFNCFKHEYQQVIQQSNLNIQLIKVKGHVNKGNIKADELAKKGAQEHNYFDIKKLFSNQTILATSNTIIFDIKKSIQKKRYDVMFSQFDRDNSSLHLTKNWSSINLKFIKSKIDTNTKWSIWRNLTSNHIKQHKERQCAHCKCPGTLKHFIYYCPNTQCFRDFFYTKFLDITSMQCILNDYQESRYCERRKVFIIHHDGVMIRDTQMPNFKNLPNIYQNWPEIQTILTLLVGKCHTKYYENSRFKKPIQKQTPILTDLPAPVVLTIN
;
A
#
# COMPACT_ATOMS: atom_id res chain seq x y z
N MET A 1 -12.00 -8.33 -10.01
CA MET A 1 -10.84 -7.41 -10.07
C MET A 1 -10.88 -6.56 -11.34
N LYS A 2 -11.44 -5.35 -11.28
CA LYS A 2 -11.24 -4.35 -12.35
C LYS A 2 -9.77 -3.88 -12.28
N LYS A 3 -8.98 -4.45 -13.17
CA LYS A 3 -7.56 -4.23 -13.50
C LYS A 3 -7.01 -2.85 -13.06
N TYR A 4 -6.06 -2.83 -12.13
CA TYR A 4 -5.13 -1.70 -12.01
C TYR A 4 -4.26 -1.72 -13.28
N LYS A 5 -4.62 -0.91 -14.27
CA LYS A 5 -3.86 -0.81 -15.51
C LYS A 5 -2.57 -0.05 -15.21
N ILE A 6 -1.48 -0.77 -14.95
CA ILE A 6 -0.12 -0.21 -14.98
C ILE A 6 0.27 -0.11 -16.46
N ARG A 7 0.79 1.04 -16.87
CA ARG A 7 1.25 1.24 -18.24
C ARG A 7 2.65 1.85 -18.21
N PRO A 8 3.64 1.29 -18.92
CA PRO A 8 4.85 2.04 -19.22
C PRO A 8 4.45 3.23 -20.11
N GLN A 9 4.93 4.42 -19.79
CA GLN A 9 4.75 5.59 -20.64
C GLN A 9 6.12 6.23 -20.89
N GLN A 10 6.43 6.43 -22.16
CA GLN A 10 7.53 7.26 -22.58
C GLN A 10 7.05 8.72 -22.56
N PHE A 11 7.84 9.60 -21.97
CA PHE A 11 7.57 11.03 -21.96
C PHE A 11 8.58 11.70 -22.89
N ASN A 12 8.09 12.40 -23.91
CA ASN A 12 8.95 13.27 -24.69
C ASN A 12 9.22 14.52 -23.85
N ASN A 13 10.47 14.67 -23.40
CA ASN A 13 10.93 15.80 -22.58
C ASN A 13 11.26 17.02 -23.46
N ASP A 14 10.27 17.51 -24.23
CA ASP A 14 10.44 18.71 -25.07
C ASP A 14 10.06 20.01 -24.33
N GLU A 15 9.74 19.95 -23.04
CA GLU A 15 9.44 21.16 -22.27
C GLU A 15 10.70 21.94 -21.89
N ILE A 16 10.76 23.18 -22.36
CA ILE A 16 11.84 24.13 -22.13
C ILE A 16 11.69 24.70 -20.71
N PHE A 17 12.45 24.17 -19.76
CA PHE A 17 12.64 24.82 -18.46
C PHE A 17 13.27 26.20 -18.66
N PRO A 18 12.75 27.26 -18.02
CA PRO A 18 13.36 28.58 -18.10
C PRO A 18 14.80 28.50 -17.58
N LYS A 19 15.76 28.91 -18.41
CA LYS A 19 17.17 28.86 -18.05
C LYS A 19 17.55 30.09 -17.24
N LEU A 20 18.29 29.87 -16.16
CA LEU A 20 18.89 30.96 -15.37
C LEU A 20 19.93 31.72 -16.21
N LYS A 21 20.28 32.94 -15.80
CA LYS A 21 21.42 33.67 -16.36
C LYS A 21 22.64 33.48 -15.47
N GLY A 22 23.81 33.21 -16.05
CA GLY A 22 25.08 33.05 -15.32
C GLY A 22 25.75 31.68 -15.53
N LYS A 23 26.87 31.45 -14.83
CA LYS A 23 27.65 30.20 -14.94
C LYS A 23 28.07 29.56 -13.60
N ASN A 24 28.07 30.31 -12.50
CA ASN A 24 28.52 29.83 -11.19
C ASN A 24 27.42 30.06 -10.16
N PHE A 25 26.83 28.97 -9.68
CA PHE A 25 25.64 29.00 -8.85
C PHE A 25 25.87 28.39 -7.47
N THR A 26 25.21 28.97 -6.48
CA THR A 26 24.97 28.37 -5.17
C THR A 26 23.47 28.16 -5.04
N ILE A 27 23.07 26.92 -4.75
CA ILE A 27 21.67 26.49 -4.72
C ILE A 27 21.40 25.83 -3.37
N TYR A 28 20.27 26.16 -2.74
CA TYR A 28 19.76 25.45 -1.56
C TYR A 28 18.43 24.81 -1.92
N THR A 29 18.24 23.54 -1.58
CA THR A 29 17.05 22.76 -1.97
C THR A 29 16.42 22.07 -0.77
N ASP A 30 15.10 22.01 -0.73
CA ASP A 30 14.35 21.27 0.28
C ASP A 30 13.00 20.73 -0.26
N GLY A 31 12.45 19.74 0.42
CA GLY A 31 11.14 19.15 0.17
C GLY A 31 10.26 19.20 1.42
N SER A 32 8.94 19.27 1.26
CA SER A 32 8.02 19.32 2.40
C SER A 32 6.77 18.48 2.15
N ASN A 33 6.26 17.86 3.21
CA ASN A 33 4.94 17.24 3.24
C ASN A 33 4.19 17.76 4.46
N LEU A 34 3.16 18.57 4.21
CA LEU A 34 2.33 19.22 5.22
C LEU A 34 0.87 18.81 5.00
N ASN A 35 0.25 18.17 6.00
CA ASN A 35 -1.18 17.83 5.99
C ASN A 35 -1.64 17.10 4.70
N ASN A 36 -0.91 16.08 4.27
CA ASN A 36 -1.13 15.36 3.01
C ASN A 36 -1.01 16.24 1.76
N SER A 37 -0.27 17.34 1.81
CA SER A 37 0.11 18.13 0.66
C SER A 37 1.62 18.15 0.54
N THR A 38 2.13 17.88 -0.66
CA THR A 38 3.56 17.73 -0.90
C THR A 38 4.04 18.79 -1.86
N GLY A 39 5.19 19.40 -1.56
CA GLY A 39 5.81 20.41 -2.39
C GLY A 39 7.31 20.46 -2.17
N PHE A 40 8.01 21.17 -3.05
CA PHE A 40 9.45 21.38 -2.92
C PHE A 40 9.82 22.81 -3.27
N GLY A 41 10.97 23.24 -2.75
CA GLY A 41 11.46 24.59 -2.92
C GLY A 41 12.96 24.62 -3.07
N PHE A 42 13.45 25.63 -3.79
CA PHE A 42 14.88 25.88 -3.87
C PHE A 42 15.18 27.34 -4.17
N THR A 43 16.37 27.77 -3.75
CA THR A 43 16.92 29.08 -4.10
C THR A 43 18.08 28.88 -5.07
N ALA A 44 18.27 29.82 -6.00
CA ALA A 44 19.41 29.84 -6.90
C ALA A 44 20.03 31.23 -6.92
N LYS A 45 21.31 31.31 -6.53
CA LYS A 45 22.09 32.55 -6.51
C LYS A 45 23.32 32.41 -7.40
N VAL A 46 23.54 33.38 -8.29
CA VAL A 46 24.81 33.49 -9.01
C VAL A 46 25.86 34.06 -8.04
N ASN A 47 27.04 33.44 -7.93
CA ASN A 47 28.01 33.73 -6.86
C ASN A 47 28.45 35.21 -6.76
N ASN A 48 28.30 35.99 -7.84
CA ASN A 48 28.67 37.41 -7.89
C ASN A 48 27.44 38.34 -8.02
N SER A 49 26.23 37.81 -7.92
CA SER A 49 24.99 38.59 -7.94
C SER A 49 24.48 38.83 -6.52
N GLN A 50 23.84 39.97 -6.30
CA GLN A 50 23.05 40.19 -5.07
C GLN A 50 21.67 39.54 -5.17
N GLU A 51 21.17 39.30 -6.38
CA GLU A 51 19.86 38.69 -6.60
C GLU A 51 19.89 37.19 -6.35
N THR A 52 18.91 36.72 -5.58
CA THR A 52 18.61 35.31 -5.37
C THR A 52 17.24 35.03 -5.97
N GLN A 53 17.15 34.00 -6.80
CA GLN A 53 15.88 33.57 -7.37
C GLN A 53 15.29 32.45 -6.52
N ASP A 54 14.01 32.58 -6.22
CA ASP A 54 13.28 31.68 -5.33
C ASP A 54 12.26 30.87 -6.14
N PHE A 55 12.26 29.56 -5.93
CA PHE A 55 11.38 28.62 -6.62
C PHE A 55 10.61 27.79 -5.59
N SER A 56 9.31 27.64 -5.85
CA SER A 56 8.35 26.98 -4.96
C SER A 56 7.32 26.27 -5.84
N TYR A 57 7.15 24.96 -5.64
CA TYR A 57 6.30 24.13 -6.49
C TYR A 57 5.50 23.11 -5.67
N LYS A 58 4.21 22.98 -6.00
CA LYS A 58 3.37 21.89 -5.49
C LYS A 58 3.56 20.65 -6.36
N ILE A 59 3.56 19.46 -5.76
CA ILE A 59 3.52 18.19 -6.50
C ILE A 59 2.33 17.33 -6.06
N ASN A 60 2.11 16.17 -6.70
CA ASN A 60 1.05 15.25 -6.27
C ASN A 60 1.22 14.89 -4.78
N SER A 61 0.13 14.96 -4.01
CA SER A 61 0.09 14.54 -2.61
C SER A 61 0.35 13.04 -2.41
N GLU A 62 0.20 12.21 -3.46
CA GLU A 62 0.59 10.80 -3.43
C GLU A 62 2.10 10.59 -3.30
N TYR A 63 2.92 11.60 -3.65
CA TYR A 63 4.38 11.50 -3.57
C TYR A 63 4.89 11.72 -2.14
N SER A 64 5.96 11.01 -1.78
CA SER A 64 6.60 11.14 -0.47
C SER A 64 7.48 12.39 -0.39
N HIS A 65 7.77 12.84 0.83
CA HIS A 65 8.76 13.89 1.11
C HIS A 65 10.10 13.66 0.38
N ASN A 66 10.67 12.45 0.37
CA ASN A 66 11.91 12.13 -0.35
C ASN A 66 11.84 12.39 -1.87
N VAL A 67 10.66 12.21 -2.47
CA VAL A 67 10.44 12.48 -3.90
C VAL A 67 10.47 13.99 -4.13
N ALA A 68 9.94 14.77 -3.19
CA ALA A 68 9.98 16.22 -3.23
C ALA A 68 11.43 16.75 -3.14
N GLU A 69 12.23 16.24 -2.20
CA GLU A 69 13.64 16.61 -2.05
C GLU A 69 14.46 16.30 -3.32
N LEU A 70 14.32 15.08 -3.86
CA LEU A 70 14.99 14.68 -5.10
C LEU A 70 14.52 15.51 -6.31
N SER A 71 13.23 15.87 -6.36
CA SER A 71 12.66 16.72 -7.40
C SER A 71 13.20 18.15 -7.33
N ALA A 72 13.44 18.70 -6.13
CA ALA A 72 14.06 20.01 -5.97
C ALA A 72 15.45 20.05 -6.62
N ILE A 73 16.29 19.06 -6.33
CA ILE A 73 17.63 18.95 -6.89
C ILE A 73 17.56 18.81 -8.41
N LEU A 74 16.76 17.88 -8.92
CA LEU A 74 16.70 17.61 -10.36
C LEU A 74 16.13 18.79 -11.16
N THR A 75 15.10 19.46 -10.62
CA THR A 75 14.55 20.69 -11.22
C THR A 75 15.60 21.79 -11.25
N SER A 76 16.33 21.97 -10.15
CA SER A 76 17.41 22.98 -10.08
C SER A 76 18.51 22.74 -11.13
N LEU A 77 18.80 21.48 -11.48
CA LEU A 77 19.74 21.16 -12.56
C LEU A 77 19.19 21.48 -13.94
N LYS A 78 17.92 21.16 -14.20
CA LYS A 78 17.30 21.38 -15.51
C LYS A 78 17.14 22.86 -15.86
N ILE A 79 17.11 23.77 -14.88
CA ILE A 79 17.11 25.23 -15.14
C ILE A 79 18.51 25.82 -15.32
N LEU A 80 19.58 25.07 -15.01
CA LEU A 80 20.95 25.59 -15.20
C LEU A 80 21.29 25.71 -16.69
N PRO A 81 22.01 26.77 -17.08
CA PRO A 81 22.62 26.86 -18.40
C PRO A 81 23.67 25.76 -18.62
N PRO A 82 23.88 25.32 -19.87
CA PRO A 82 24.97 24.40 -20.19
C PRO A 82 26.34 24.93 -19.74
N LYS A 83 27.25 24.02 -19.38
CA LYS A 83 28.62 24.33 -18.91
C LYS A 83 28.69 25.13 -17.61
N SER A 84 27.61 25.13 -16.82
CA SER A 84 27.57 25.79 -15.51
C SER A 84 28.22 24.96 -14.42
N LYS A 85 28.76 25.64 -13.41
CA LYS A 85 29.20 25.07 -12.14
C LYS A 85 28.18 25.41 -11.06
N ALA A 86 27.74 24.43 -10.28
CA ALA A 86 26.82 24.66 -9.18
C ALA A 86 27.22 23.91 -7.90
N LYS A 87 27.10 24.58 -6.76
CA LYS A 87 27.12 23.98 -5.42
C LYS A 87 25.68 23.85 -4.94
N ILE A 88 25.21 22.62 -4.80
CA ILE A 88 23.85 22.33 -4.35
C ILE A 88 23.92 21.87 -2.89
N HIS A 89 23.32 22.65 -2.01
CA HIS A 89 23.22 22.42 -0.58
C HIS A 89 21.86 21.81 -0.24
N THR A 90 21.89 20.67 0.46
CA THR A 90 20.68 19.97 0.92
C THR A 90 20.95 19.32 2.27
N ASP A 91 19.93 19.27 3.12
CA ASP A 91 19.90 18.49 4.35
C ASP A 91 19.24 17.12 4.17
N SER A 92 18.90 16.71 2.95
CA SER A 92 18.41 15.35 2.67
C SER A 92 19.56 14.33 2.62
N GLU A 93 19.63 13.45 3.62
CA GLU A 93 20.58 12.32 3.59
C GLU A 93 20.26 11.32 2.47
N ILE A 94 18.96 11.10 2.23
CA ILE A 94 18.48 10.17 1.22
C ILE A 94 18.88 10.66 -0.16
N SER A 95 18.68 11.95 -0.47
CA SER A 95 19.07 12.52 -1.75
C SER A 95 20.57 12.39 -2.00
N ILE A 96 21.40 12.66 -0.99
CA ILE A 96 22.85 12.51 -1.11
C ILE A 96 23.24 11.04 -1.31
N HIS A 97 22.65 10.13 -0.55
CA HIS A 97 22.90 8.70 -0.69
C HIS A 97 22.53 8.21 -2.09
N VAL A 98 21.34 8.55 -2.60
CA VAL A 98 20.86 8.15 -3.93
C VAL A 98 21.75 8.69 -5.04
N LEU A 99 22.10 9.99 -5.00
CA LEU A 99 22.76 10.67 -6.11
C LEU A 99 24.29 10.50 -6.12
N LYS A 100 24.95 10.37 -4.95
CA LYS A 100 26.40 10.15 -4.89
C LYS A 100 26.80 8.68 -4.99
N ASN A 101 25.96 7.75 -4.56
CA ASN A 101 26.30 6.34 -4.55
C ASN A 101 26.21 5.73 -5.96
N LYS A 102 27.38 5.46 -6.56
CA LYS A 102 27.48 4.81 -7.88
C LYS A 102 26.83 3.43 -7.95
N ALA A 103 26.76 2.69 -6.84
CA ALA A 103 26.17 1.36 -6.79
C ALA A 103 24.67 1.36 -6.40
N TYR A 104 24.07 2.52 -6.12
CA TYR A 104 22.64 2.58 -5.78
C TYR A 104 21.77 2.02 -6.91
N ASN A 105 20.92 1.05 -6.58
CA ASN A 105 19.97 0.36 -7.46
C ASN A 105 18.57 0.24 -6.84
N GLY A 106 18.24 1.11 -5.87
CA GLY A 106 16.97 1.10 -5.15
C GLY A 106 15.82 1.80 -5.87
N ILE A 107 14.73 2.04 -5.13
CA ILE A 107 13.46 2.58 -5.66
C ILE A 107 13.58 3.97 -6.34
N PHE A 108 14.59 4.77 -6.00
CA PHE A 108 14.82 6.09 -6.59
C PHE A 108 15.85 6.08 -7.72
N ASN A 109 16.17 4.91 -8.29
CA ASN A 109 17.23 4.79 -9.30
C ASN A 109 16.93 5.62 -10.56
N CYS A 110 15.66 5.86 -10.87
CA CYS A 110 15.25 6.78 -11.93
C CYS A 110 15.78 8.22 -11.74
N PHE A 111 15.75 8.75 -10.50
CA PHE A 111 16.29 10.08 -10.21
C PHE A 111 17.80 10.13 -10.40
N LYS A 112 18.51 9.07 -10.00
CA LYS A 112 19.96 8.96 -10.21
C LYS A 112 20.31 8.94 -11.70
N HIS A 113 19.62 8.13 -12.50
CA HIS A 113 19.86 8.07 -13.95
C HIS A 113 19.63 9.42 -14.61
N GLU A 114 18.50 10.07 -14.32
CA GLU A 114 18.15 11.36 -14.92
C GLU A 114 19.10 12.47 -14.45
N TYR A 115 19.50 12.48 -13.16
CA TYR A 115 20.54 13.38 -12.63
C TYR A 115 21.85 13.25 -13.41
N GLN A 116 22.30 12.02 -13.68
CA GLN A 116 23.52 11.76 -14.45
C GLN A 116 23.36 12.19 -15.91
N GLN A 117 22.21 11.91 -16.53
CA GLN A 117 21.93 12.31 -17.91
C GLN A 117 21.94 13.84 -18.07
N VAL A 118 21.26 14.58 -17.19
CA VAL A 118 21.23 16.05 -17.25
C VAL A 118 22.63 16.64 -17.10
N ILE A 119 23.43 16.11 -16.17
CA ILE A 119 24.83 16.55 -15.98
C ILE A 119 25.66 16.33 -17.24
N GLN A 120 25.55 15.14 -17.86
CA GLN A 120 26.31 14.81 -19.07
C GLN A 120 25.87 15.65 -20.26
N GLN A 121 24.56 15.70 -20.55
CA GLN A 121 24.01 16.41 -21.71
C GLN A 121 24.28 17.93 -21.65
N SER A 122 24.19 18.53 -20.47
CA SER A 122 24.44 19.96 -20.29
C SER A 122 25.89 20.28 -19.90
N ASN A 123 26.77 19.29 -19.81
CA ASN A 123 28.16 19.42 -19.37
C ASN A 123 28.31 20.21 -18.06
N LEU A 124 27.51 19.87 -17.04
CA LEU A 124 27.46 20.59 -15.77
C LEU A 124 28.56 20.12 -14.81
N ASN A 125 29.10 21.03 -14.00
CA ASN A 125 30.00 20.70 -12.90
C ASN A 125 29.27 20.88 -11.56
N ILE A 126 28.77 19.79 -11.00
CA ILE A 126 27.89 19.79 -9.82
C ILE A 126 28.61 19.26 -8.59
N GLN A 127 28.56 20.03 -7.50
CA GLN A 127 28.99 19.60 -6.17
C GLN A 127 27.79 19.54 -5.23
N LEU A 128 27.43 18.34 -4.77
CA LEU A 128 26.42 18.14 -3.73
C LEU A 128 27.05 18.26 -2.33
N ILE A 129 26.50 19.14 -1.49
CA ILE A 129 27.00 19.47 -0.15
C ILE A 129 25.90 19.18 0.88
N LYS A 130 26.19 18.29 1.84
CA LYS A 130 25.33 18.06 2.99
C LYS A 130 25.41 19.28 3.91
N VAL A 131 24.26 19.84 4.27
CA VAL A 131 24.17 20.86 5.31
C VAL A 131 23.35 20.34 6.48
N LYS A 132 23.49 20.97 7.65
CA LYS A 132 22.66 20.71 8.81
C LYS A 132 21.34 21.45 8.63
N GLY A 133 20.23 20.73 8.75
CA GLY A 133 18.89 21.29 8.59
C GLY A 133 18.61 22.41 9.58
N HIS A 134 17.84 23.41 9.14
CA HIS A 134 17.40 24.58 9.91
C HIS A 134 18.50 25.43 10.60
N VAL A 135 19.77 25.30 10.19
CA VAL A 135 20.88 26.11 10.72
C VAL A 135 21.36 27.15 9.71
N ASN A 136 21.52 26.76 8.45
CA ASN A 136 21.98 27.67 7.40
C ASN A 136 20.82 28.52 6.88
N LYS A 137 21.00 29.85 6.79
CA LYS A 137 19.97 30.79 6.27
C LYS A 137 19.40 30.38 4.91
N GLY A 138 20.24 29.88 3.99
CA GLY A 138 19.80 29.40 2.68
C GLY A 138 18.95 28.13 2.76
N ASN A 139 19.26 27.22 3.69
CA ASN A 139 18.45 26.02 3.93
C ASN A 139 17.11 26.36 4.57
N ILE A 140 17.10 27.29 5.55
CA ILE A 140 15.86 27.79 6.16
C ILE A 140 14.96 28.39 5.07
N LYS A 141 15.54 29.17 4.15
CA LYS A 141 14.78 29.73 3.04
C LYS A 141 14.24 28.65 2.09
N ALA A 142 15.03 27.61 1.79
CA ALA A 142 14.57 26.50 0.97
C ALA A 142 13.42 25.71 1.63
N ASP A 143 13.48 25.48 2.95
CA ASP A 143 12.40 24.87 3.75
C ASP A 143 11.12 25.72 3.70
N GLU A 144 11.24 27.04 3.91
CA GLU A 144 10.12 27.97 3.77
C GLU A 144 9.47 27.89 2.38
N LEU A 145 10.29 27.84 1.32
CA LEU A 145 9.80 27.71 -0.06
C LEU A 145 9.15 26.34 -0.30
N ALA A 146 9.68 25.26 0.28
CA ALA A 146 9.09 23.93 0.16
C ALA A 146 7.73 23.85 0.85
N LYS A 147 7.62 24.43 2.05
CA LYS A 147 6.34 24.55 2.79
C LYS A 147 5.33 25.41 2.03
N LYS A 148 5.80 26.54 1.46
CA LYS A 148 4.99 27.39 0.58
C LYS A 148 4.49 26.60 -0.62
N GLY A 149 5.37 25.86 -1.31
CA GLY A 149 5.02 25.01 -2.45
C GLY A 149 3.99 23.95 -2.12
N ALA A 150 4.08 23.34 -0.93
CA ALA A 150 3.07 22.39 -0.46
C ALA A 150 1.69 23.05 -0.28
N GLN A 151 1.61 24.33 0.04
CA GLN A 151 0.35 25.06 0.25
C GLN A 151 -0.16 25.78 -1.02
N GLU A 152 0.72 26.04 -1.99
CA GLU A 152 0.39 26.72 -3.24
C GLU A 152 -0.56 25.91 -4.15
N HIS A 153 -1.07 26.57 -5.20
CA HIS A 153 -1.95 25.97 -6.20
C HIS A 153 -1.20 25.60 -7.50
N ASN A 154 0.02 26.12 -7.69
CA ASN A 154 0.81 25.88 -8.89
C ASN A 154 1.41 24.47 -8.88
N TYR A 155 0.76 23.59 -9.63
CA TYR A 155 1.11 22.19 -9.71
C TYR A 155 2.23 21.93 -10.72
N PHE A 156 3.34 21.42 -10.23
CA PHE A 156 4.45 20.93 -11.01
C PHE A 156 4.32 19.42 -11.24
N ASP A 157 4.20 19.03 -12.50
CA ASP A 157 4.14 17.63 -12.88
C ASP A 157 5.56 17.04 -12.93
N ILE A 158 5.94 16.29 -11.88
CA ILE A 158 7.27 15.68 -11.80
C ILE A 158 7.58 14.69 -12.93
N LYS A 159 6.58 14.24 -13.72
CA LYS A 159 6.85 13.41 -14.92
C LYS A 159 7.72 14.14 -15.92
N LYS A 160 7.62 15.47 -15.99
CA LYS A 160 8.46 16.34 -16.83
C LYS A 160 9.94 16.28 -16.45
N LEU A 161 10.27 15.74 -15.29
CA LEU A 161 11.64 15.53 -14.91
C LEU A 161 12.27 14.32 -15.59
N PHE A 162 11.50 13.36 -16.10
CA PHE A 162 12.01 12.06 -16.53
C PHE A 162 11.69 11.73 -17.98
N SER A 163 12.61 11.07 -18.66
CA SER A 163 12.40 10.61 -20.05
C SER A 163 11.50 9.36 -20.16
N ASN A 164 11.65 8.37 -19.28
CA ASN A 164 10.90 7.10 -19.33
C ASN A 164 10.44 6.68 -17.94
N GLN A 165 9.13 6.57 -17.68
CA GLN A 165 8.63 6.13 -16.37
C GLN A 165 7.41 5.22 -16.45
N THR A 166 7.26 4.36 -15.44
CA THR A 166 6.03 3.58 -15.27
C THR A 166 5.03 4.42 -14.47
N ILE A 167 3.84 4.61 -15.04
CA ILE A 167 2.79 5.36 -14.37
C ILE A 167 1.60 4.49 -13.98
N LEU A 168 0.89 4.98 -12.98
CA LEU A 168 -0.39 4.46 -12.60
C LEU A 168 -1.49 5.13 -13.44
N ALA A 169 -2.16 4.37 -14.31
CA ALA A 169 -3.15 4.95 -15.23
C ALA A 169 -4.36 5.60 -14.54
N THR A 170 -4.64 5.26 -13.27
CA THR A 170 -5.81 5.80 -12.53
C THR A 170 -5.57 7.19 -11.97
N SER A 171 -4.38 7.47 -11.45
CA SER A 171 -4.03 8.78 -10.86
C SER A 171 -3.00 9.55 -11.68
N ASN A 172 -2.49 8.96 -12.77
CA ASN A 172 -1.48 9.54 -13.64
C ASN A 172 -0.17 9.91 -12.91
N THR A 173 0.15 9.18 -11.81
CA THR A 173 1.35 9.35 -10.99
C THR A 173 2.42 8.31 -11.32
N ILE A 174 3.70 8.66 -11.11
CA ILE A 174 4.82 7.73 -11.27
C ILE A 174 4.82 6.71 -10.14
N ILE A 175 5.07 5.44 -10.50
CA ILE A 175 5.23 4.34 -9.55
C ILE A 175 6.73 4.07 -9.35
N PHE A 176 7.30 4.56 -8.24
CA PHE A 176 8.70 4.30 -7.88
C PHE A 176 8.91 2.90 -7.27
N ASP A 177 7.91 2.38 -6.56
CA ASP A 177 7.95 1.03 -5.96
C ASP A 177 6.63 0.29 -6.23
N ILE A 178 6.64 -0.53 -7.29
CA ILE A 178 5.46 -1.29 -7.71
C ILE A 178 4.97 -2.22 -6.59
N LYS A 179 5.88 -2.86 -5.85
CA LYS A 179 5.50 -3.81 -4.79
C LYS A 179 4.78 -3.10 -3.65
N LYS A 180 5.36 -2.00 -3.15
CA LYS A 180 4.77 -1.21 -2.07
C LYS A 180 3.47 -0.53 -2.51
N SER A 181 3.38 -0.04 -3.75
CA SER A 181 2.14 0.54 -4.29
C SER A 181 1.02 -0.50 -4.41
N ILE A 182 1.32 -1.72 -4.85
CA ILE A 182 0.35 -2.82 -4.86
C ILE A 182 -0.10 -3.15 -3.43
N GLN A 183 0.84 -3.23 -2.50
CA GLN A 183 0.55 -3.54 -1.09
C GLN A 183 -0.34 -2.48 -0.44
N LYS A 184 -0.02 -1.19 -0.60
CA LYS A 184 -0.84 -0.07 -0.09
C LYS A 184 -2.26 -0.13 -0.64
N LYS A 185 -2.42 -0.34 -1.96
CA LYS A 185 -3.75 -0.47 -2.56
C LYS A 185 -4.52 -1.69 -2.07
N ARG A 186 -3.83 -2.81 -1.82
CA ARG A 186 -4.45 -3.98 -1.18
C ARG A 186 -4.94 -3.62 0.21
N TYR A 187 -4.17 -2.86 0.99
CA TYR A 187 -4.61 -2.34 2.29
C TYR A 187 -5.82 -1.42 2.16
N ASP A 188 -5.82 -0.45 1.25
CA ASP A 188 -6.95 0.47 1.08
C ASP A 188 -8.25 -0.27 0.69
N VAL A 189 -8.15 -1.26 -0.21
CA VAL A 189 -9.29 -2.13 -0.56
C VAL A 189 -9.73 -2.97 0.63
N MET A 190 -8.77 -3.54 1.35
CA MET A 190 -9.01 -4.34 2.54
C MET A 190 -9.74 -3.50 3.59
N PHE A 191 -9.18 -2.40 4.05
CA PHE A 191 -9.81 -1.51 5.05
C PHE A 191 -11.16 -0.99 4.56
N SER A 192 -11.28 -0.49 3.32
CA SER A 192 -12.57 -0.01 2.83
C SER A 192 -13.64 -1.10 2.67
N GLN A 193 -13.28 -2.37 2.46
CA GLN A 193 -14.23 -3.48 2.45
C GLN A 193 -14.58 -3.92 3.87
N PHE A 194 -13.63 -3.87 4.82
CA PHE A 194 -13.91 -4.12 6.23
C PHE A 194 -14.80 -3.03 6.85
N ASP A 195 -14.58 -1.77 6.51
CA ASP A 195 -15.36 -0.63 7.00
C ASP A 195 -16.76 -0.56 6.37
N ARG A 196 -16.88 -0.75 5.04
CA ARG A 196 -18.18 -0.78 4.35
C ARG A 196 -19.11 -1.86 4.87
N ASP A 197 -18.52 -2.96 5.29
CA ASP A 197 -19.23 -4.10 5.82
C ASP A 197 -19.81 -3.86 7.23
N ASN A 198 -19.51 -2.71 7.85
CA ASN A 198 -20.07 -2.17 9.10
C ASN A 198 -20.27 -3.22 10.21
N SER A 199 -19.44 -4.26 10.19
CA SER A 199 -19.58 -5.39 11.10
C SER A 199 -18.73 -5.13 12.33
N SER A 200 -19.05 -4.06 13.06
CA SER A 200 -19.39 -4.36 14.46
C SER A 200 -20.36 -5.52 14.36
N LEU A 201 -19.98 -6.73 14.81
CA LEU A 201 -20.88 -7.89 14.95
C LEU A 201 -22.32 -7.39 14.84
N HIS A 202 -22.92 -7.44 13.65
CA HIS A 202 -24.28 -6.93 13.52
C HIS A 202 -25.04 -8.00 14.30
N LEU A 203 -25.24 -7.72 15.59
CA LEU A 203 -26.36 -8.15 16.37
C LEU A 203 -27.51 -7.88 15.43
N THR A 204 -27.88 -8.92 14.70
CA THR A 204 -29.03 -8.94 13.81
C THR A 204 -30.11 -8.22 14.58
N LYS A 205 -30.52 -7.05 14.07
CA LYS A 205 -31.26 -6.02 14.82
C LYS A 205 -32.62 -6.48 15.37
N ASN A 206 -32.96 -7.76 15.26
CA ASN A 206 -34.13 -8.42 15.86
C ASN A 206 -33.77 -9.68 16.70
N TRP A 207 -32.63 -9.71 17.39
CA TRP A 207 -32.32 -10.75 18.37
C TRP A 207 -32.16 -10.15 19.76
N SER A 208 -33.24 -9.53 20.26
CA SER A 208 -33.42 -9.08 21.64
C SER A 208 -33.72 -10.24 22.60
N SER A 209 -33.17 -11.45 22.36
CA SER A 209 -33.44 -12.55 23.26
C SER A 209 -32.65 -12.35 24.55
N ILE A 210 -33.36 -12.33 25.67
CA ILE A 210 -32.85 -12.49 27.03
C ILE A 210 -31.77 -13.59 27.10
N ASN A 211 -31.91 -14.63 26.26
CA ASN A 211 -30.97 -15.73 26.08
C ASN A 211 -29.57 -15.31 25.62
N LEU A 212 -29.40 -14.31 24.74
CA LEU A 212 -28.07 -13.86 24.31
C LEU A 212 -27.38 -13.00 25.36
N LYS A 213 -28.11 -12.16 26.09
CA LYS A 213 -27.57 -11.43 27.25
C LYS A 213 -27.18 -12.39 28.37
N PHE A 214 -28.01 -13.41 28.62
CA PHE A 214 -27.74 -14.51 29.54
C PHE A 214 -26.52 -15.34 29.12
N ILE A 215 -26.42 -15.73 27.84
CA ILE A 215 -25.25 -16.42 27.27
C ILE A 215 -23.99 -15.56 27.38
N LYS A 216 -24.09 -14.26 27.08
CA LYS A 216 -22.94 -13.34 27.18
C LYS A 216 -22.42 -13.20 28.61
N SER A 217 -23.31 -13.16 29.61
CA SER A 217 -22.96 -12.99 31.03
C SER A 217 -22.58 -14.27 31.76
N LYS A 218 -23.00 -15.46 31.29
CA LYS A 218 -22.74 -16.75 31.94
C LYS A 218 -21.76 -17.68 31.22
N ILE A 219 -21.50 -17.47 29.92
CA ILE A 219 -20.61 -18.35 29.15
C ILE A 219 -19.22 -17.73 29.02
N ASP A 220 -18.20 -18.47 29.46
CA ASP A 220 -16.81 -18.05 29.34
C ASP A 220 -16.35 -18.02 27.87
N THR A 221 -15.28 -17.27 27.61
CA THR A 221 -14.75 -17.04 26.27
C THR A 221 -14.38 -18.35 25.56
N ASN A 222 -13.83 -19.34 26.26
CA ASN A 222 -13.48 -20.62 25.64
C ASN A 222 -14.72 -21.37 25.19
N THR A 223 -15.77 -21.42 26.01
CA THR A 223 -17.01 -22.10 25.62
C THR A 223 -17.66 -21.43 24.41
N LYS A 224 -17.61 -20.09 24.30
CA LYS A 224 -18.07 -19.35 23.11
C LYS A 224 -17.30 -19.78 21.86
N TRP A 225 -15.97 -19.92 21.95
CA TRP A 225 -15.13 -20.38 20.84
C TRP A 225 -15.42 -21.84 20.47
N SER A 226 -15.59 -22.74 21.43
CA SER A 226 -15.95 -24.14 21.18
C SER A 226 -17.28 -24.25 20.43
N ILE A 227 -18.30 -23.49 20.83
CA ILE A 227 -19.59 -23.44 20.14
C ILE A 227 -19.39 -22.98 18.69
N TRP A 228 -18.65 -21.89 18.49
CA TRP A 228 -18.40 -21.33 17.18
C TRP A 228 -17.63 -22.27 16.25
N ARG A 229 -16.58 -22.91 16.77
CA ARG A 229 -15.79 -23.94 16.07
C ARG A 229 -16.67 -25.09 15.64
N ASN A 230 -17.46 -25.64 16.56
CA ASN A 230 -18.35 -26.77 16.29
C ASN A 230 -19.41 -26.41 15.24
N LEU A 231 -20.00 -25.22 15.31
CA LEU A 231 -20.95 -24.74 14.31
C LEU A 231 -20.31 -24.65 12.92
N THR A 232 -19.11 -24.08 12.82
CA THR A 232 -18.39 -23.92 11.55
C THR A 232 -17.99 -25.27 10.96
N SER A 233 -17.33 -26.11 11.76
CA SER A 233 -16.92 -27.46 11.37
C SER A 233 -18.10 -28.32 10.95
N ASN A 234 -19.21 -28.27 11.69
CA ASN A 234 -20.42 -29.00 11.33
C ASN A 234 -21.02 -28.47 10.02
N HIS A 235 -21.02 -27.15 9.83
CA HIS A 235 -21.50 -26.54 8.60
C HIS A 235 -20.70 -27.00 7.37
N ILE A 236 -19.36 -27.03 7.48
CA ILE A 236 -18.48 -27.52 6.42
C ILE A 236 -18.78 -28.98 6.07
N LYS A 237 -19.05 -29.83 7.07
CA LYS A 237 -19.32 -31.26 6.88
C LYS A 237 -20.70 -31.53 6.26
N GLN A 238 -21.73 -30.79 6.68
CA GLN A 238 -23.13 -31.12 6.37
C GLN A 238 -23.69 -30.40 5.14
N HIS A 239 -23.17 -29.23 4.75
CA HIS A 239 -23.78 -28.45 3.68
C HIS A 239 -23.27 -28.83 2.28
N LYS A 240 -24.22 -29.03 1.36
CA LYS A 240 -23.97 -29.43 -0.03
C LYS A 240 -23.11 -28.40 -0.79
N GLU A 241 -22.19 -28.92 -1.59
CA GLU A 241 -21.41 -28.13 -2.54
C GLU A 241 -22.34 -27.41 -3.53
N ARG A 242 -22.07 -26.12 -3.76
CA ARG A 242 -22.76 -25.30 -4.76
C ARG A 242 -21.72 -24.59 -5.60
N GLN A 243 -22.03 -24.18 -6.82
CA GLN A 243 -21.06 -23.42 -7.60
C GLN A 243 -20.86 -22.02 -7.03
N CYS A 244 -19.60 -21.58 -6.90
CA CYS A 244 -19.27 -20.21 -6.54
C CYS A 244 -19.56 -19.27 -7.72
N ALA A 245 -20.42 -18.25 -7.53
CA ALA A 245 -20.78 -17.29 -8.56
C ALA A 245 -19.58 -16.47 -9.09
N HIS A 246 -18.51 -16.34 -8.30
CA HIS A 246 -17.33 -15.53 -8.67
C HIS A 246 -16.25 -16.33 -9.42
N CYS A 247 -15.96 -17.56 -9.00
CA CYS A 247 -14.82 -18.33 -9.55
C CYS A 247 -15.20 -19.69 -10.14
N LYS A 248 -16.49 -20.03 -10.18
CA LYS A 248 -17.05 -21.25 -10.77
C LYS A 248 -16.59 -22.58 -10.13
N CYS A 249 -15.70 -22.55 -9.13
CA CYS A 249 -15.33 -23.69 -8.29
C CYS A 249 -16.48 -24.14 -7.36
N PRO A 250 -16.36 -25.31 -6.70
CA PRO A 250 -17.22 -25.68 -5.59
C PRO A 250 -17.16 -24.62 -4.47
N GLY A 251 -18.20 -23.82 -4.37
CA GLY A 251 -18.48 -22.80 -3.36
C GLY A 251 -18.96 -23.38 -2.03
N THR A 252 -18.17 -24.29 -1.46
CA THR A 252 -18.31 -24.71 -0.07
C THR A 252 -17.83 -23.60 0.87
N LEU A 253 -18.25 -23.62 2.14
CA LEU A 253 -17.71 -22.68 3.13
C LEU A 253 -16.18 -22.81 3.24
N LYS A 254 -15.64 -24.04 3.17
CA LYS A 254 -14.20 -24.31 3.09
C LYS A 254 -13.55 -23.53 1.94
N HIS A 255 -14.15 -23.55 0.75
CA HIS A 255 -13.66 -22.77 -0.38
C HIS A 255 -13.65 -21.26 -0.10
N PHE A 256 -14.70 -20.71 0.51
CA PHE A 256 -14.72 -19.29 0.89
C PHE A 256 -13.67 -18.92 1.94
N ILE A 257 -13.36 -19.81 2.88
CA ILE A 257 -12.32 -19.56 3.89
C ILE A 257 -10.94 -19.54 3.22
N TYR A 258 -10.60 -20.57 2.45
CA TYR A 258 -9.21 -20.83 2.05
C TYR A 258 -8.84 -20.37 0.63
N TYR A 259 -9.76 -20.43 -0.32
CA TYR A 259 -9.40 -20.43 -1.74
C TYR A 259 -10.12 -19.38 -2.58
N CYS A 260 -11.30 -18.91 -2.16
CA CYS A 260 -12.13 -18.07 -3.01
C CYS A 260 -11.47 -16.71 -3.26
N PRO A 261 -11.27 -16.29 -4.52
CA PRO A 261 -10.72 -14.97 -4.81
C PRO A 261 -11.59 -13.82 -4.28
N ASN A 262 -12.91 -14.04 -4.16
CA ASN A 262 -13.86 -13.06 -3.63
C ASN A 262 -13.64 -12.74 -2.14
N THR A 263 -12.99 -13.62 -1.39
CA THR A 263 -12.70 -13.45 0.04
C THR A 263 -11.21 -13.27 0.32
N GLN A 264 -10.39 -13.05 -0.72
CA GLN A 264 -8.95 -12.85 -0.58
C GLN A 264 -8.62 -11.64 0.30
N CYS A 265 -9.39 -10.56 0.20
CA CYS A 265 -9.24 -9.38 1.05
C CYS A 265 -9.38 -9.69 2.54
N PHE A 266 -10.29 -10.60 2.93
CA PHE A 266 -10.48 -10.99 4.32
C PHE A 266 -9.28 -11.80 4.83
N ARG A 267 -8.72 -12.69 3.99
CA ARG A 267 -7.48 -13.41 4.33
C ARG A 267 -6.29 -12.46 4.45
N ASP A 268 -6.15 -11.52 3.52
CA ASP A 268 -5.08 -10.52 3.55
C ASP A 268 -5.13 -9.68 4.85
N PHE A 269 -6.33 -9.32 5.32
CA PHE A 269 -6.52 -8.66 6.62
C PHE A 269 -6.08 -9.53 7.78
N PHE A 270 -6.53 -10.78 7.79
CA PHE A 270 -6.13 -11.73 8.82
C PHE A 270 -4.60 -11.88 8.88
N TYR A 271 -3.94 -12.08 7.73
CA TYR A 271 -2.48 -12.22 7.67
C TYR A 271 -1.75 -10.97 8.17
N THR A 272 -2.26 -9.79 7.82
CA THR A 272 -1.67 -8.52 8.25
C THR A 272 -1.81 -8.33 9.75
N LYS A 273 -3.01 -8.53 10.30
CA LYS A 273 -3.24 -8.41 11.74
C LYS A 273 -2.52 -9.47 12.55
N PHE A 274 -2.43 -10.69 12.03
CA PHE A 274 -1.63 -11.73 12.64
C PHE A 274 -0.16 -11.31 12.73
N LEU A 275 0.42 -10.78 11.63
CA LEU A 275 1.79 -10.28 11.63
C LEU A 275 1.99 -9.12 12.60
N ASP A 276 1.07 -8.16 12.63
CA ASP A 276 1.13 -7.00 13.54
C ASP A 276 1.14 -7.44 15.02
N ILE A 277 0.30 -8.42 15.37
CA ILE A 277 0.12 -8.89 16.74
C ILE A 277 1.29 -9.80 17.18
N THR A 278 1.81 -10.63 16.28
CA THR A 278 2.73 -11.72 16.64
C THR A 278 4.16 -11.50 16.17
N SER A 279 4.39 -10.52 15.29
CA SER A 279 5.63 -10.34 14.52
C SER A 279 6.03 -11.56 13.69
N MET A 280 5.07 -12.45 13.39
CA MET A 280 5.29 -13.70 12.66
C MET A 280 4.37 -13.81 11.46
N GLN A 281 4.88 -14.37 10.36
CA GLN A 281 4.04 -14.68 9.19
C GLN A 281 3.18 -15.91 9.47
N CYS A 282 1.97 -15.95 8.90
CA CYS A 282 1.12 -17.13 8.97
C CYS A 282 0.55 -17.57 7.63
N ILE A 283 0.13 -18.83 7.58
CA ILE A 283 -0.54 -19.46 6.45
C ILE A 283 -1.81 -20.14 6.98
N LEU A 284 -2.96 -19.75 6.42
CA LEU A 284 -4.20 -20.48 6.64
C LEU A 284 -4.14 -21.80 5.88
N ASN A 285 -4.28 -22.92 6.60
CA ASN A 285 -4.36 -24.25 6.00
C ASN A 285 -5.73 -24.88 6.25
N ASP A 286 -6.11 -25.80 5.38
CA ASP A 286 -7.38 -26.51 5.42
C ASP A 286 -7.26 -27.92 6.02
N TYR A 287 -6.05 -28.29 6.45
CA TYR A 287 -5.76 -29.47 7.27
C TYR A 287 -5.99 -29.12 8.73
N GLN A 288 -6.60 -30.02 9.51
CA GLN A 288 -6.94 -29.81 10.93
C GLN A 288 -5.70 -29.79 11.84
N GLU A 289 -4.75 -28.90 11.57
CA GLU A 289 -3.51 -28.77 12.31
C GLU A 289 -3.09 -27.29 12.33
N SER A 290 -2.85 -26.76 13.54
CA SER A 290 -2.16 -25.49 13.73
C SER A 290 -0.78 -25.78 14.32
N ARG A 291 0.29 -25.27 13.70
CA ARG A 291 1.66 -25.51 14.15
C ARG A 291 2.64 -24.50 13.58
N TYR A 292 3.80 -24.37 14.20
CA TYR A 292 4.91 -23.65 13.61
C TYR A 292 5.70 -24.54 12.65
N CYS A 293 6.05 -23.99 11.49
CA CYS A 293 6.89 -24.65 10.49
C CYS A 293 8.27 -24.00 10.49
N GLU A 294 9.25 -24.64 11.13
CA GLU A 294 10.63 -24.12 11.25
C GLU A 294 11.27 -23.85 9.88
N ARG A 295 11.11 -24.79 8.93
CA ARG A 295 11.69 -24.68 7.58
C ARG A 295 11.23 -23.42 6.84
N ARG A 296 9.98 -23.00 7.04
CA ARG A 296 9.40 -21.83 6.38
C ARG A 296 9.40 -20.59 7.26
N LYS A 297 9.70 -20.72 8.56
CA LYS A 297 9.58 -19.66 9.57
C LYS A 297 8.19 -19.01 9.57
N VAL A 298 7.15 -19.83 9.41
CA VAL A 298 5.75 -19.38 9.39
C VAL A 298 4.90 -20.20 10.35
N PHE A 299 3.85 -19.57 10.86
CA PHE A 299 2.81 -20.22 11.63
C PHE A 299 1.71 -20.74 10.71
N ILE A 300 1.49 -22.04 10.71
CA ILE A 300 0.39 -22.67 9.99
C ILE A 300 -0.82 -22.70 10.92
N ILE A 301 -1.97 -22.20 10.48
CA ILE A 301 -3.18 -22.09 11.28
C ILE A 301 -4.41 -22.62 10.56
N HIS A 302 -5.17 -23.45 11.25
CA HIS A 302 -6.47 -23.92 10.79
C HIS A 302 -7.59 -22.96 11.24
N HIS A 303 -8.69 -22.87 10.49
CA HIS A 303 -9.80 -21.96 10.80
C HIS A 303 -10.49 -22.24 12.14
N ASP A 304 -10.39 -23.46 12.66
CA ASP A 304 -10.88 -23.84 13.98
C ASP A 304 -10.09 -23.21 15.14
N GLY A 305 -8.88 -22.70 14.86
CA GLY A 305 -7.94 -22.27 15.89
C GLY A 305 -7.44 -23.44 16.76
N VAL A 306 -7.18 -23.12 18.02
CA VAL A 306 -6.62 -23.99 19.07
C VAL A 306 -7.35 -23.61 20.36
N MET A 307 -7.88 -24.59 21.10
CA MET A 307 -8.40 -24.31 22.44
C MET A 307 -7.25 -24.38 23.44
N ILE A 308 -7.15 -23.42 24.35
CA ILE A 308 -6.11 -23.40 25.39
C ILE A 308 -6.18 -24.64 26.31
N ARG A 309 -7.36 -25.29 26.37
CA ARG A 309 -7.56 -26.54 27.13
C ARG A 309 -7.29 -27.82 26.32
N ASP A 310 -7.10 -27.73 25.00
CA ASP A 310 -6.71 -28.88 24.20
C ASP A 310 -5.25 -29.23 24.56
N THR A 311 -4.99 -30.48 24.92
CA THR A 311 -3.69 -31.02 25.36
C THR A 311 -2.55 -30.90 24.33
N GLN A 312 -2.79 -30.22 23.21
CA GLN A 312 -1.82 -29.92 22.14
C GLN A 312 -1.07 -28.58 22.34
N MET A 313 -1.25 -27.91 23.48
CA MET A 313 -0.50 -26.70 23.87
C MET A 313 1.04 -26.81 24.08
N PRO A 314 1.71 -27.98 24.24
CA PRO A 314 3.15 -28.01 24.52
C PRO A 314 3.99 -27.27 23.48
N ASN A 315 3.60 -27.33 22.20
CA ASN A 315 4.35 -26.71 21.10
C ASN A 315 4.18 -25.19 21.02
N PHE A 316 3.14 -24.61 21.61
CA PHE A 316 2.91 -23.15 21.58
C PHE A 316 3.51 -22.40 22.76
N LYS A 317 3.80 -23.08 23.87
CA LYS A 317 4.55 -22.46 24.99
C LYS A 317 5.93 -21.96 24.56
N ASN A 318 6.53 -22.61 23.56
CA ASN A 318 7.80 -22.21 22.96
C ASN A 318 7.67 -21.03 21.98
N LEU A 319 6.45 -20.51 21.78
CA LEU A 319 6.13 -19.37 20.91
C LEU A 319 5.36 -18.32 21.72
N PRO A 320 6.04 -17.58 22.61
CA PRO A 320 5.39 -16.70 23.58
C PRO A 320 4.48 -15.65 22.92
N ASN A 321 4.88 -15.11 21.77
CA ASN A 321 4.07 -14.13 21.01
C ASN A 321 2.76 -14.71 20.49
N ILE A 322 2.72 -16.01 20.15
CA ILE A 322 1.48 -16.67 19.73
C ILE A 322 0.61 -16.99 20.94
N TYR A 323 1.22 -17.53 21.99
CA TYR A 323 0.51 -17.94 23.20
C TYR A 323 -0.16 -16.75 23.91
N GLN A 324 0.58 -15.67 24.12
CA GLN A 324 0.10 -14.48 24.84
C GLN A 324 -1.01 -13.76 24.08
N ASN A 325 -0.91 -13.70 22.75
CA ASN A 325 -1.88 -13.02 21.89
C ASN A 325 -2.93 -13.97 21.30
N TRP A 326 -3.05 -15.19 21.83
CA TRP A 326 -3.98 -16.19 21.30
C TRP A 326 -5.44 -15.71 21.27
N PRO A 327 -5.97 -15.02 22.31
CA PRO A 327 -7.33 -14.48 22.27
C PRO A 327 -7.56 -13.50 21.11
N GLU A 328 -6.60 -12.63 20.83
CA GLU A 328 -6.65 -11.66 19.73
C GLU A 328 -6.57 -12.37 18.38
N ILE A 329 -5.66 -13.35 18.23
CA ILE A 329 -5.55 -14.20 17.04
C ILE A 329 -6.89 -14.91 16.76
N GLN A 330 -7.49 -15.51 17.79
CA GLN A 330 -8.78 -16.20 17.67
C GLN A 330 -9.91 -15.23 17.28
N THR A 331 -9.87 -13.99 17.79
CA THR A 331 -10.84 -12.94 17.44
C THR A 331 -10.76 -12.58 15.96
N ILE A 332 -9.55 -12.31 15.43
CA ILE A 332 -9.38 -11.96 14.02
C ILE A 332 -9.67 -13.15 13.09
N LEU A 333 -9.41 -14.39 13.54
CA LEU A 333 -9.74 -15.62 12.80
C LEU A 333 -11.26 -15.82 12.72
N THR A 334 -11.95 -15.63 13.84
CA THR A 334 -13.43 -15.68 13.94
C THR A 334 -14.06 -14.64 13.01
N LEU A 335 -13.48 -13.43 12.95
CA LEU A 335 -13.94 -12.36 12.07
C LEU A 335 -13.81 -12.76 10.58
N LEU A 336 -12.65 -13.27 10.16
CA LEU A 336 -12.42 -13.77 8.80
C LEU A 336 -13.49 -14.81 8.42
N VAL A 337 -13.68 -15.83 9.25
CA VAL A 337 -14.57 -16.94 8.94
C VAL A 337 -16.04 -16.49 8.99
N GLY A 338 -16.41 -15.59 9.90
CA GLY A 338 -17.73 -14.94 9.91
C GLY A 338 -18.04 -14.21 8.59
N LYS A 339 -17.05 -13.50 8.02
CA LYS A 339 -17.18 -12.87 6.69
C LYS A 339 -17.31 -13.87 5.56
N CYS A 340 -16.57 -14.98 5.64
CA CYS A 340 -16.68 -16.07 4.68
C CYS A 340 -18.07 -16.71 4.72
N HIS A 341 -18.67 -16.87 5.91
CA HIS A 341 -20.06 -17.27 6.06
C HIS A 341 -21.01 -16.31 5.37
N THR A 342 -20.87 -15.00 5.56
CA THR A 342 -21.72 -14.00 4.89
C THR A 342 -21.65 -14.16 3.37
N LYS A 343 -20.45 -14.27 2.78
CA LYS A 343 -20.28 -14.47 1.33
C LYS A 343 -20.79 -15.81 0.83
N TYR A 344 -20.61 -16.87 1.62
CA TYR A 344 -21.19 -18.18 1.32
C TYR A 344 -22.72 -18.12 1.30
N TYR A 345 -23.34 -17.45 2.28
CA TYR A 345 -24.81 -17.32 2.33
C TYR A 345 -25.35 -16.36 1.27
N GLU A 346 -24.66 -15.27 0.95
CA GLU A 346 -24.99 -14.43 -0.21
C GLU A 346 -25.02 -15.28 -1.49
N ASN A 347 -23.96 -16.07 -1.73
CA ASN A 347 -23.88 -17.00 -2.85
C ASN A 347 -25.04 -18.02 -2.85
N SER A 348 -25.55 -18.40 -1.67
CA SER A 348 -26.68 -19.31 -1.51
C SER A 348 -28.05 -18.67 -1.76
N ARG A 349 -28.18 -17.34 -1.61
CA ARG A 349 -29.44 -16.58 -1.74
C ARG A 349 -29.80 -16.22 -3.20
N PHE A 350 -28.85 -16.26 -4.13
CA PHE A 350 -29.09 -15.95 -5.55
C PHE A 350 -29.93 -16.99 -6.33
N LYS A 351 -30.64 -17.90 -5.64
CA LYS A 351 -31.70 -18.74 -6.22
C LYS A 351 -32.94 -18.81 -5.32
N LYS A 352 -33.62 -17.68 -5.08
CA LYS A 352 -35.10 -17.75 -5.12
C LYS A 352 -35.50 -17.78 -6.59
N PRO A 353 -36.44 -18.63 -7.02
CA PRO A 353 -36.92 -18.60 -8.40
C PRO A 353 -37.47 -17.20 -8.65
N ILE A 354 -36.87 -16.49 -9.60
CA ILE A 354 -37.39 -15.22 -10.09
C ILE A 354 -38.76 -15.56 -10.67
N GLN A 355 -39.83 -15.14 -9.98
CA GLN A 355 -41.13 -15.04 -10.61
C GLN A 355 -40.96 -14.13 -11.83
N LYS A 356 -41.40 -14.67 -12.98
CA LYS A 356 -41.34 -14.05 -14.30
C LYS A 356 -41.48 -12.53 -14.25
N GLN A 357 -40.43 -11.82 -14.64
CA GLN A 357 -40.57 -10.58 -15.38
C GLN A 357 -39.70 -10.67 -16.63
N THR A 358 -40.29 -10.17 -17.71
CA THR A 358 -40.04 -10.31 -19.14
C THR A 358 -38.62 -9.96 -19.61
N PRO A 359 -38.21 -10.44 -20.81
CA PRO A 359 -36.82 -10.41 -21.24
C PRO A 359 -36.40 -9.01 -21.68
N ILE A 360 -35.21 -8.59 -21.25
CA ILE A 360 -34.46 -7.55 -21.95
C ILE A 360 -33.22 -8.24 -22.51
N LEU A 361 -33.23 -8.42 -23.83
CA LEU A 361 -32.06 -8.74 -24.64
C LEU A 361 -30.95 -7.71 -24.39
N THR A 362 -29.70 -8.15 -24.26
CA THR A 362 -28.67 -8.09 -25.32
C THR A 362 -27.29 -8.42 -24.73
N ASP A 363 -26.74 -9.53 -25.21
CA ASP A 363 -25.36 -9.74 -25.68
C ASP A 363 -24.17 -9.11 -24.93
N LEU A 364 -23.35 -9.97 -24.32
CA LEU A 364 -21.89 -9.80 -24.28
C LEU A 364 -21.17 -11.16 -24.37
N PRO A 365 -20.02 -11.25 -25.09
CA PRO A 365 -19.41 -12.51 -25.51
C PRO A 365 -18.53 -13.15 -24.42
N ALA A 366 -18.29 -14.45 -24.59
CA ALA A 366 -17.55 -15.33 -23.69
C ALA A 366 -16.10 -14.89 -23.41
N PRO A 367 -15.53 -15.20 -22.22
CA PRO A 367 -14.17 -14.86 -21.88
C PRO A 367 -13.16 -15.77 -22.60
N VAL A 368 -12.29 -15.16 -23.40
CA VAL A 368 -11.10 -15.76 -23.99
C VAL A 368 -10.11 -16.16 -22.89
N VAL A 369 -9.73 -17.43 -22.90
CA VAL A 369 -8.65 -18.02 -22.11
C VAL A 369 -7.32 -17.58 -22.73
N LEU A 370 -6.42 -17.01 -21.92
CA LEU A 370 -5.02 -16.82 -22.30
C LEU A 370 -4.16 -17.78 -21.48
N THR A 371 -3.73 -18.86 -22.14
CA THR A 371 -2.57 -19.66 -21.78
C THR A 371 -1.30 -18.89 -22.11
N ILE A 372 -0.32 -18.93 -21.22
CA ILE A 372 1.01 -18.36 -21.41
C ILE A 372 1.95 -19.53 -21.76
N ASN A 373 2.62 -19.43 -22.90
CA ASN A 373 3.90 -20.10 -23.15
C ASN A 373 5.02 -19.15 -22.73
#